data_AF-A0A6M3L1U6-F1
#
_entry.id   AF-A0A6M3L1U6-F1
#
_cell.length_a   1.000
_cell.length_b   1.000
_cell.length_c   1.000
_cell.angle_alpha   90.00
_cell.angle_beta   90.00
_cell.angle_gamma   90.00
#
_symmetry.space_group_name_H-M   'P 1'
#
loop_
_entity.id
_entity.type
_entity.pdbx_description
1 polymer ?
#
loop_
_entity_poly.entity_id
_entity_poly.type
_entity_poly.pdbx_seq_one_letter_code
_entity_poly.pdbx_strand_id
1 'polypeptide(L)'
;MTTEIKEKLPYYIFYNDDIKTKYEGRFWSCQGNHIGIIASVTEGIDWAAYIGTDAPNSHDEDNTLLFVADWGCKLGESDARHFFPKITLPYRY
;
A
#
# COMPACT_ATOMS: atom_id res chain seq x y z
N MET A 1 15.62 -3.74 -31.50
CA MET A 1 15.94 -3.36 -30.12
C MET A 1 14.62 -3.07 -29.42
N THR A 2 14.12 -4.02 -28.64
CA THR A 2 12.92 -3.86 -27.83
C THR A 2 13.30 -3.09 -26.58
N THR A 3 12.87 -1.83 -26.50
CA THR A 3 12.99 -1.02 -25.30
C THR A 3 12.09 -1.64 -24.23
N GLU A 4 12.67 -2.33 -23.24
CA GLU A 4 11.95 -2.66 -22.01
C GLU A 4 11.56 -1.35 -21.33
N ILE A 5 10.30 -0.94 -21.50
CA ILE A 5 9.70 0.05 -20.62
C ILE A 5 9.47 -0.67 -19.30
N LYS A 6 10.43 -0.58 -18.38
CA LYS A 6 10.17 -0.85 -16.97
C LYS A 6 9.23 0.25 -16.50
N GLU A 7 7.91 0.01 -16.58
CA GLU A 7 6.91 0.86 -15.95
C GLU A 7 7.36 1.09 -14.51
N LYS A 8 7.74 2.33 -14.21
CA LYS A 8 7.99 2.80 -12.86
C LYS A 8 6.63 2.91 -12.19
N LEU A 9 6.07 1.78 -11.80
CA LEU A 9 4.82 1.72 -11.04
C LEU A 9 5.06 2.54 -9.75
N PRO A 10 4.18 3.49 -9.40
CA PRO A 10 4.41 4.41 -8.27
C PRO A 10 4.07 3.70 -6.96
N TYR A 11 4.77 2.62 -6.66
CA TYR A 11 4.63 1.90 -5.40
C TYR A 11 5.91 1.97 -4.58
N TYR A 12 5.73 2.04 -3.27
CA TYR A 12 6.80 2.02 -2.28
C TYR A 12 6.81 0.65 -1.63
N ILE A 13 7.96 -0.01 -1.68
CA ILE A 13 8.18 -1.28 -0.98
C ILE A 13 9.02 -0.99 0.25
N PHE A 14 8.49 -1.30 1.42
CA PHE A 14 9.23 -1.26 2.66
C PHE A 14 8.94 -2.50 3.51
N TYR A 15 9.88 -2.85 4.36
CA TYR A 15 9.85 -4.06 5.18
C TYR A 15 9.80 -3.66 6.64
N ASN A 16 8.93 -4.31 7.41
CA ASN A 16 9.04 -4.30 8.86
C ASN A 16 9.79 -5.56 9.30
N ASP A 17 11.01 -5.37 9.82
CA ASP A 17 11.95 -6.42 10.19
C ASP A 17 11.40 -7.35 11.29
N ASP A 18 10.45 -6.87 12.11
CA ASP A 18 9.90 -7.64 13.23
C ASP A 18 8.83 -8.67 12.81
N ILE A 19 8.22 -8.52 11.62
CA ILE A 19 7.05 -9.34 11.21
C ILE A 19 7.20 -9.93 9.80
N LYS A 20 8.38 -9.82 9.17
CA LYS A 20 8.59 -10.24 7.76
C LYS A 20 7.45 -9.77 6.83
N THR A 21 6.95 -8.58 7.11
CA THR A 21 5.80 -8.01 6.42
C THR A 21 6.33 -7.03 5.39
N LYS A 22 6.04 -7.31 4.13
CA LYS A 22 6.33 -6.44 3.00
C LYS A 22 5.12 -5.54 2.77
N TYR A 23 5.36 -4.25 2.71
CA TYR A 23 4.34 -3.27 2.35
C TYR A 23 4.46 -2.86 0.90
N GLU A 24 3.34 -2.60 0.24
CA GLU A 24 3.26 -1.92 -1.05
C GLU A 24 2.32 -0.73 -0.93
N GLY A 25 2.86 0.49 -0.91
CA GLY A 25 2.11 1.72 -0.69
C GLY A 25 1.94 2.56 -1.97
N ARG A 26 0.85 3.31 -2.05
CA ARG A 26 0.62 4.39 -3.01
C ARG A 26 0.14 5.61 -2.25
N PHE A 27 0.61 6.79 -2.66
CA PHE A 27 0.34 8.03 -1.98
C PHE A 27 -0.11 9.10 -2.97
N TRP A 28 -1.05 9.93 -2.53
CA TRP A 28 -1.45 11.14 -3.24
C TRP A 28 -1.55 12.30 -2.27
N SER A 29 -1.14 13.49 -2.72
CA SER A 29 -1.24 14.74 -1.96
C SER A 29 -1.91 15.83 -2.79
N CYS A 30 -2.72 16.65 -2.13
CA CYS A 30 -3.41 17.81 -2.69
C CYS A 30 -3.40 18.94 -1.65
N GLN A 31 -2.47 19.89 -1.82
CA GLN A 31 -2.37 21.14 -1.04
C GLN A 31 -2.56 20.96 0.49
N GLY A 32 -1.85 19.98 1.08
CA GLY A 32 -1.89 19.71 2.52
C GLY A 32 -2.91 18.65 2.95
N ASN A 33 -3.75 18.16 2.05
CA ASN A 33 -4.47 16.90 2.26
C ASN A 33 -3.74 15.77 1.55
N HIS A 34 -3.79 14.58 2.10
CA HIS A 34 -3.08 13.44 1.54
C HIS A 34 -3.79 12.16 1.89
N ILE A 35 -3.57 11.15 1.07
CA ILE A 35 -4.20 9.84 1.23
C ILE A 35 -3.19 8.77 0.86
N GLY A 36 -3.06 7.79 1.74
CA GLY A 36 -2.27 6.59 1.53
C GLY A 36 -3.20 5.42 1.24
N ILE A 37 -2.76 4.56 0.32
CA ILE A 37 -3.32 3.23 0.12
C ILE A 37 -2.18 2.25 0.23
N ILE A 38 -2.26 1.28 1.11
CA ILE A 38 -1.17 0.36 1.40
C ILE A 38 -1.66 -1.08 1.43
N ALA A 39 -0.94 -1.97 0.78
CA ALA A 39 -1.07 -3.40 0.97
C ALA A 39 0.00 -3.91 1.94
N SER A 40 -0.42 -4.66 2.95
CA SER A 40 0.46 -5.37 3.89
C SER A 40 0.49 -6.84 3.50
N VAL A 41 1.66 -7.37 3.14
CA VAL A 41 1.89 -8.74 2.65
C VAL A 41 2.81 -9.48 3.63
N THR A 42 2.29 -10.51 4.28
CA THR A 42 3.07 -11.37 5.18
C THR A 42 3.72 -12.53 4.41
N GLU A 43 4.82 -13.09 4.93
CA GLU A 43 5.43 -14.36 4.45
C GLU A 43 4.45 -15.53 4.66
N GLY A 44 3.41 -15.60 3.82
CA GLY A 44 2.30 -16.55 3.99
C GLY A 44 1.12 -16.38 3.04
N ILE A 45 1.18 -15.45 2.08
CA ILE A 45 0.09 -15.13 1.11
C ILE A 45 -1.03 -14.30 1.76
N ASP A 46 -1.10 -14.21 3.09
CA ASP A 46 -2.07 -13.34 3.76
C ASP A 46 -1.70 -11.87 3.57
N TRP A 47 -2.54 -11.17 2.80
CA TRP A 47 -2.46 -9.73 2.65
C TRP A 47 -3.79 -9.03 2.86
N ALA A 48 -3.70 -7.75 3.21
CA ALA A 48 -4.82 -6.83 3.27
C ALA A 48 -4.36 -5.47 2.72
N ALA A 49 -5.27 -4.75 2.05
CA ALA A 49 -5.06 -3.34 1.75
C ALA A 49 -5.88 -2.44 2.66
N TYR A 50 -5.32 -1.27 2.92
CA TYR A 50 -5.89 -0.23 3.75
C TYR A 50 -5.82 1.10 3.02
N ILE A 51 -6.83 1.96 3.23
CA ILE A 51 -6.87 3.34 2.77
C ILE A 51 -7.04 4.27 3.96
N GLY A 52 -6.38 5.42 3.92
CA GLY A 52 -6.58 6.42 4.96
C GLY A 52 -5.67 7.62 4.80
N THR A 53 -5.67 8.44 5.83
CA THR A 53 -4.87 9.65 5.91
C THR A 53 -4.45 9.86 7.35
N ASP A 54 -3.25 10.39 7.54
CA ASP A 54 -2.82 10.90 8.85
C ASP A 54 -3.18 12.38 9.06
N ALA A 55 -3.82 13.03 8.07
CA ALA A 55 -4.15 14.45 8.09
C ALA A 55 -5.00 14.83 9.32
N PRO A 56 -4.77 16.01 9.91
CA PRO A 56 -3.78 17.03 9.51
C PRO A 56 -2.39 16.82 10.15
N ASN A 57 -2.09 15.64 10.70
CA ASN A 57 -0.95 15.47 11.62
C ASN A 57 0.41 15.37 10.92
N SER A 58 0.45 14.88 9.68
CA SER A 58 1.65 14.90 8.85
C SER A 58 1.29 15.34 7.43
N HIS A 59 2.28 15.67 6.62
CA HIS A 59 2.13 15.85 5.17
C HIS A 59 3.15 14.99 4.42
N ASP A 60 3.72 14.03 5.15
CA ASP A 60 4.83 13.22 4.72
C ASP A 60 4.34 11.85 4.28
N GLU A 61 4.90 11.40 3.17
CA GLU A 61 4.47 10.18 2.51
C GLU A 61 4.72 8.94 3.38
N ASP A 62 5.92 8.80 3.94
CA ASP A 62 6.31 7.62 4.72
C ASP A 62 5.47 7.52 6.00
N ASN A 63 5.30 8.64 6.71
CA ASN A 63 4.46 8.69 7.90
C ASN A 63 3.00 8.35 7.59
N THR A 64 2.47 8.85 6.47
CA THR A 64 1.10 8.54 6.05
C THR A 64 0.94 7.06 5.75
N LEU A 65 1.86 6.48 4.98
CA LEU A 65 1.77 5.07 4.59
C LEU A 65 1.87 4.15 5.80
N LEU A 66 2.77 4.45 6.76
CA LEU A 66 2.86 3.73 8.02
C LEU A 66 1.59 3.89 8.87
N PHE A 67 1.07 5.11 8.99
CA PHE A 67 -0.17 5.35 9.71
C PHE A 67 -1.34 4.56 9.11
N VAL A 68 -1.45 4.54 7.78
CA VAL A 68 -2.49 3.78 7.08
C VAL A 68 -2.29 2.26 7.23
N ALA A 69 -1.04 1.79 7.36
CA ALA A 69 -0.75 0.38 7.65
C ALA A 69 -1.37 -0.06 8.98
N ASP A 70 -1.24 0.78 10.01
CA ASP A 70 -1.64 0.48 11.38
C ASP A 70 -3.11 0.80 11.65
N TRP A 71 -3.62 1.90 11.09
CA TRP A 71 -4.90 2.51 11.46
C TRP A 71 -5.85 2.75 10.28
N GLY A 72 -5.44 2.38 9.06
CA GLY A 72 -6.24 2.59 7.87
C GLY A 72 -7.51 1.74 7.81
N CYS A 73 -8.47 2.17 7.00
CA CYS A 73 -9.68 1.42 6.73
C CYS A 73 -9.39 0.31 5.73
N LYS A 74 -9.70 -0.94 6.10
CA LYS A 74 -9.50 -2.10 5.22
C LYS A 74 -10.37 -1.99 3.96
N LEU A 75 -9.75 -2.17 2.80
CA LEU A 75 -10.42 -2.21 1.52
C LEU A 75 -11.06 -3.58 1.24
N GLY A 76 -12.16 -3.57 0.47
CA GLY A 76 -12.72 -4.77 -0.14
C GLY A 76 -11.82 -5.30 -1.26
N GLU A 77 -12.00 -6.56 -1.64
CA GLU A 77 -11.17 -7.21 -2.66
C GLU A 77 -11.19 -6.48 -4.01
N SER A 78 -12.35 -6.01 -4.47
CA SER A 78 -12.47 -5.29 -5.74
C SER A 78 -11.62 -4.02 -5.78
N ASP A 79 -11.67 -3.23 -4.72
CA ASP A 79 -10.94 -1.97 -4.61
C ASP A 79 -9.46 -2.24 -4.42
N ALA A 80 -9.13 -3.22 -3.58
CA ALA A 80 -7.76 -3.61 -3.34
C ALA A 80 -7.07 -4.11 -4.64
N ARG A 81 -7.77 -4.89 -5.48
CA ARG A 81 -7.27 -5.32 -6.80
C ARG A 81 -7.16 -4.18 -7.81
N HIS A 82 -7.99 -3.14 -7.70
CA HIS A 82 -7.84 -1.94 -8.54
C HIS A 82 -6.49 -1.26 -8.28
N PHE A 83 -6.11 -1.11 -7.01
CA PHE A 83 -4.84 -0.47 -6.65
C PHE A 83 -3.64 -1.42 -6.75
N PHE A 84 -3.83 -2.70 -6.48
CA PHE A 84 -2.78 -3.72 -6.48
C PHE A 84 -3.20 -4.91 -7.36
N PRO A 85 -3.14 -4.79 -8.70
CA PRO A 85 -3.65 -5.85 -9.59
C PRO A 85 -2.76 -7.10 -9.62
N LYS A 86 -1.48 -6.97 -9.27
CA LYS A 86 -0.47 -8.04 -9.31
C LYS A 86 -0.27 -8.74 -7.97
N ILE A 87 -0.98 -8.32 -6.93
CA ILE A 87 -0.82 -8.90 -5.60
C ILE A 87 -1.60 -10.21 -5.51
N THR A 88 -0.97 -11.24 -4.94
CA THR A 88 -1.56 -12.57 -4.82
C THR A 88 -2.40 -12.64 -3.57
N LEU A 89 -3.74 -12.67 -3.70
CA LEU A 89 -4.65 -12.91 -2.56
C LEU A 89 -4.45 -14.30 -1.96
N PRO A 90 -4.50 -14.42 -0.61
CA PRO A 90 -4.62 -15.73 0.00
C PRO A 90 -5.95 -16.31 -0.51
N TYR A 91 -5.89 -17.52 -1.05
CA TYR A 91 -7.10 -18.25 -1.41
C TYR A 91 -7.94 -18.40 -0.14
N ARG A 92 -9.05 -17.66 -0.04
CA ARG A 92 -10.09 -17.92 0.95
C ARG A 92 -10.96 -19.05 0.41
N TYR A 93 -10.88 -20.22 1.05
CA TYR A 93 -11.85 -21.31 0.86
C TYR A 93 -13.19 -20.95 1.52
#